data_AF-A0A7J2VD65-F1
#
_entry.id   AF-A0A7J2VD65-F1
#
_cell.length_a   1.000
_cell.length_b   1.000
_cell.length_c   1.000
_cell.angle_alpha   90.00
_cell.angle_beta   90.00
_cell.angle_gamma   90.00
#
_symmetry.space_group_name_H-M   'P 1'
#
loop_
_entity.id
_entity.type
_entity.pdbx_description
1 polymer ?
#
loop_
_entity_poly.entity_id
_entity_poly.type
_entity_poly.pdbx_seq_one_letter_code
_entity_poly.pdbx_strand_id
1 'polypeptide(L)'
;MQARSLHQYRNMKPVKTATSIILLTLVWELIGRARVYPSYILPSFSEVACSFMDTEYLHILLENTALTILRAGLGFLLGSLMGIILGFLIVGLKLEEYIQPVASILFTIPTVALVPLLILWVGLDPIVLPITASFICSFPPILYGVLNARRTVDLDQVEVALTL
;
A
#
# COMPACT_ATOMS: atom_id res chain seq x y z
N MET A 1 -38.73 10.42 -26.53
CA MET A 1 -37.51 11.20 -26.84
C MET A 1 -36.42 11.18 -25.75
N GLN A 2 -36.63 10.59 -24.56
CA GLN A 2 -35.64 10.56 -23.46
C GLN A 2 -34.60 9.43 -23.49
N ALA A 3 -34.76 8.39 -24.32
CA ALA A 3 -33.84 7.24 -24.35
C ALA A 3 -32.54 7.47 -25.14
N ARG A 4 -32.46 8.51 -26.00
CA ARG A 4 -31.25 8.81 -26.81
C ARG A 4 -30.17 9.57 -26.05
N SER A 5 -30.51 10.32 -24.98
CA SER A 5 -29.53 11.16 -24.25
C SER A 5 -28.60 10.36 -23.32
N LEU A 6 -29.03 9.20 -22.82
CA LEU A 6 -28.22 8.35 -21.94
C LEU A 6 -27.09 7.61 -22.68
N HIS A 7 -27.32 7.25 -23.95
CA HIS A 7 -26.29 6.62 -24.79
C HIS A 7 -25.18 7.61 -25.19
N GLN A 8 -25.54 8.88 -25.40
CA GLN A 8 -24.59 9.93 -25.75
C GLN A 8 -23.67 10.29 -24.57
N TYR A 9 -24.17 10.25 -23.32
CA TYR A 9 -23.35 10.49 -22.12
C TYR A 9 -22.36 9.35 -21.80
N ARG A 10 -22.65 8.12 -22.23
CA ARG A 10 -21.77 6.95 -22.05
C ARG A 10 -20.56 6.96 -22.99
N ASN A 11 -20.72 7.47 -24.21
CA ASN A 11 -19.65 7.54 -25.22
C ASN A 11 -18.72 8.76 -25.08
N MET A 12 -19.12 9.81 -24.34
CA MET A 12 -18.27 10.99 -24.13
C MET A 12 -17.26 10.84 -22.98
N LYS A 13 -17.49 9.90 -22.05
CA LYS A 13 -16.55 9.61 -20.95
C LYS A 13 -15.19 9.11 -21.45
N PRO A 14 -15.09 8.09 -22.34
CA PRO A 14 -13.80 7.60 -22.80
C PRO A 14 -13.02 8.65 -23.61
N VAL A 15 -13.71 9.50 -24.38
CA VAL A 15 -13.06 10.57 -25.17
C VAL A 15 -12.44 11.61 -24.26
N LYS A 16 -13.17 12.12 -23.25
CA LYS A 16 -12.63 13.10 -22.30
C LYS A 16 -11.46 12.55 -21.49
N THR A 17 -11.54 11.29 -21.06
CA THR A 17 -10.44 10.61 -20.36
C THR A 17 -9.21 10.46 -21.24
N ALA A 18 -9.39 9.99 -22.49
CA ALA A 18 -8.28 9.85 -23.43
C ALA A 18 -7.61 11.20 -23.74
N THR A 19 -8.39 12.26 -23.98
CA THR A 19 -7.85 13.61 -24.21
C THR A 19 -7.03 14.10 -23.02
N SER A 20 -7.50 13.87 -21.78
CA SER A 20 -6.74 14.26 -20.58
C SER A 20 -5.42 13.52 -20.46
N ILE A 21 -5.38 12.22 -20.75
CA ILE A 21 -4.15 11.41 -20.70
C ILE A 21 -3.17 11.89 -21.77
N ILE A 22 -3.64 12.10 -23.00
CA ILE A 22 -2.80 12.57 -24.11
C ILE A 22 -2.21 13.94 -23.78
N LEU A 23 -3.02 14.87 -23.25
CA LEU A 23 -2.55 16.20 -22.86
C LEU A 23 -1.48 16.11 -21.77
N LEU A 24 -1.70 15.27 -20.75
CA LEU A 24 -0.73 15.04 -19.68
C LEU A 24 0.60 14.48 -20.23
N THR A 25 0.53 13.45 -21.08
CA THR A 25 1.72 12.83 -21.69
C THR A 25 2.47 13.83 -22.58
N LEU A 26 1.76 14.67 -23.35
CA LEU A 26 2.39 15.71 -24.16
C LEU A 26 3.10 16.75 -23.31
N VAL A 27 2.46 17.22 -22.24
CA VAL A 27 3.09 18.17 -21.31
C VAL A 27 4.34 17.56 -20.68
N TRP A 28 4.27 16.31 -20.22
CA TRP A 28 5.43 15.60 -19.67
C TRP A 28 6.55 15.45 -20.72
N GLU A 29 6.23 15.01 -21.93
CA GLU A 29 7.21 14.86 -23.02
C GLU A 29 7.90 16.19 -23.35
N LEU A 30 7.14 17.29 -23.43
CA LEU A 30 7.68 18.61 -23.69
C LEU A 30 8.61 19.10 -22.58
N ILE A 31 8.22 18.92 -21.31
CA ILE A 31 9.05 19.32 -20.16
C ILE A 31 10.33 18.47 -20.11
N GLY A 32 10.23 17.16 -20.30
CA GLY A 32 11.38 16.26 -20.33
C GLY A 32 12.35 16.60 -21.46
N ARG A 33 11.84 16.86 -22.68
CA ARG A 33 12.66 17.26 -23.82
C ARG A 33 13.25 18.66 -23.70
N ALA A 34 12.59 19.56 -22.99
CA ALA A 34 13.11 20.90 -22.73
C ALA A 34 14.37 20.88 -21.85
N ARG A 35 14.74 19.74 -21.24
CA ARG A 35 15.94 19.55 -20.41
C ARG A 35 16.08 20.60 -19.29
N VAL A 36 14.94 21.07 -18.78
CA VAL A 36 14.88 22.00 -17.64
C VAL A 36 15.45 21.34 -16.38
N TYR A 37 15.24 20.02 -16.26
CA TYR A 37 15.83 19.17 -15.23
C TYR A 37 16.76 18.13 -15.86
N PRO A 38 17.75 17.61 -15.12
CA PRO A 38 18.52 16.47 -15.55
C PRO A 38 17.63 15.26 -15.87
N SER A 39 17.97 14.50 -16.92
CA SER A 39 17.17 13.35 -17.37
C SER A 39 17.02 12.23 -16.33
N TYR A 40 17.87 12.17 -15.30
CA TYR A 40 17.71 11.21 -14.20
C TYR A 40 16.64 11.63 -13.18
N ILE A 41 16.27 12.92 -13.14
CA ILE A 41 15.19 13.44 -12.26
C ILE A 41 13.87 13.43 -13.02
N LEU A 42 13.88 13.92 -14.25
CA LEU A 42 12.68 14.06 -15.07
C LEU A 42 12.95 13.62 -16.52
N PRO A 43 13.05 12.31 -16.77
CA PRO A 43 13.16 11.79 -18.13
C PRO A 43 11.89 12.12 -18.92
N SER A 44 12.03 12.24 -20.24
CA SER A 44 10.89 12.34 -21.14
C SER A 44 10.08 11.03 -21.14
N PHE A 45 8.79 11.10 -21.49
CA PHE A 45 7.94 9.92 -21.53
C PHE A 45 8.47 8.88 -22.53
N SER A 46 8.99 9.34 -23.67
CA SER A 46 9.60 8.46 -24.68
C SER A 46 10.84 7.74 -24.16
N GLU A 47 11.71 8.39 -23.38
CA GLU A 47 12.86 7.74 -22.74
C GLU A 47 12.41 6.63 -21.78
N VAL A 48 11.41 6.91 -20.92
CA VAL A 48 10.83 5.91 -20.01
C VAL A 48 10.24 4.73 -20.79
N ALA A 49 9.50 5.01 -21.88
CA ALA A 49 8.92 3.97 -22.73
C ALA A 49 10.00 3.09 -23.40
N CYS A 50 11.09 3.69 -23.88
CA CYS A 50 12.22 2.97 -24.46
C CYS A 50 12.95 2.12 -23.42
N SER A 51 13.05 2.54 -22.16
CA SER A 51 13.68 1.74 -21.09
C SER A 51 12.99 0.41 -20.85
N PHE A 52 11.69 0.26 -21.17
CA PHE A 52 11.00 -1.03 -21.08
C PHE A 52 11.37 -2.02 -22.20
N MET A 53 11.91 -1.52 -23.32
CA MET A 53 12.36 -2.36 -24.43
C MET A 53 13.81 -2.83 -24.24
N ASP A 54 14.54 -2.19 -23.32
CA ASP A 54 15.91 -2.56 -22.98
C ASP A 54 15.91 -3.69 -21.96
N THR A 55 16.47 -4.83 -22.35
CA THR A 55 16.51 -6.05 -21.54
C THR A 55 17.29 -5.87 -20.24
N GLU A 56 18.34 -5.04 -20.22
CA GLU A 56 19.15 -4.82 -19.02
C GLU A 56 18.37 -4.03 -17.97
N TYR A 57 17.76 -2.91 -18.39
CA TYR A 57 16.89 -2.12 -17.51
C TYR A 57 15.68 -2.92 -17.03
N LEU A 58 15.08 -3.74 -17.90
CA LEU A 58 13.97 -4.59 -17.54
C LEU A 58 14.37 -5.63 -16.48
N HIS A 59 15.55 -6.24 -16.61
CA HIS A 59 16.07 -7.20 -15.62
C HIS A 59 16.26 -6.54 -14.25
N ILE A 60 16.94 -5.39 -14.22
CA ILE A 60 17.17 -4.61 -12.99
C ILE A 60 15.84 -4.18 -12.35
N LEU A 61 14.86 -3.75 -13.15
CA LEU A 61 13.53 -3.38 -12.68
C LEU A 61 12.83 -4.58 -12.03
N LEU A 62 12.84 -5.74 -12.70
CA LEU A 62 12.20 -6.96 -12.20
C LEU A 62 12.87 -7.47 -10.92
N GLU A 63 14.20 -7.46 -10.86
CA GLU A 63 14.96 -7.86 -9.67
C GLU A 63 14.63 -6.96 -8.48
N ASN A 64 14.73 -5.64 -8.65
CA ASN A 64 14.42 -4.69 -7.58
C ASN A 64 12.95 -4.77 -7.15
N THR A 65 12.04 -4.99 -8.09
CA THR A 65 10.61 -5.17 -7.80
C THR A 65 10.38 -6.45 -6.99
N ALA A 66 10.98 -7.56 -7.40
CA ALA A 66 10.87 -8.84 -6.70
C ALA A 66 11.44 -8.75 -5.28
N LEU A 67 12.61 -8.12 -5.11
CA LEU A 67 13.21 -7.89 -3.80
C LEU A 67 12.33 -7.00 -2.92
N THR A 68 11.74 -5.95 -3.49
CA THR A 68 10.82 -5.05 -2.76
C THR A 68 9.58 -5.80 -2.30
N ILE A 69 8.95 -6.59 -3.18
CA ILE A 69 7.79 -7.43 -2.86
C ILE A 69 8.15 -8.45 -1.78
N LEU A 70 9.30 -9.10 -1.88
CA LEU A 70 9.75 -10.09 -0.89
C LEU A 70 9.94 -9.44 0.48
N ARG A 71 10.68 -8.33 0.56
CA ARG A 71 10.95 -7.63 1.82
C ARG A 71 9.66 -7.09 2.45
N ALA A 72 8.81 -6.46 1.65
CA ALA A 72 7.51 -5.96 2.11
C ALA A 72 6.59 -7.11 2.56
N GLY A 73 6.55 -8.19 1.77
CA GLY A 73 5.79 -9.40 2.06
C GLY A 73 6.23 -10.09 3.34
N LEU A 74 7.55 -10.21 3.60
CA LEU A 74 8.08 -10.76 4.84
C LEU A 74 7.68 -9.91 6.05
N GLY A 75 7.86 -8.59 5.97
CA GLY A 75 7.44 -7.69 7.05
C GLY A 75 5.93 -7.74 7.29
N PHE A 76 5.12 -7.78 6.23
CA PHE A 76 3.67 -7.93 6.32
C PHE A 76 3.25 -9.27 6.94
N LEU A 77 3.85 -10.38 6.53
CA LEU A 77 3.59 -11.71 7.11
C LEU A 77 3.93 -11.74 8.60
N LEU A 78 5.09 -11.22 8.99
CA LEU A 78 5.48 -11.14 10.40
C LEU A 78 4.53 -10.23 11.19
N GLY A 79 4.18 -9.06 10.64
CA GLY A 79 3.31 -8.09 11.29
C GLY A 79 1.89 -8.60 11.45
N SER A 80 1.37 -9.28 10.43
CA SER A 80 0.03 -9.89 10.43
C SER A 80 -0.06 -11.05 11.41
N LEU A 81 0.88 -12.00 11.37
CA LEU A 81 0.92 -13.11 12.32
C LEU A 81 1.00 -12.60 13.76
N MET A 82 1.89 -11.64 14.03
CA MET A 82 2.03 -11.06 15.36
C MET A 82 0.76 -10.31 15.81
N GLY A 83 0.16 -9.51 14.93
CA GLY A 83 -1.07 -8.78 15.22
C GLY A 83 -2.26 -9.70 15.51
N ILE A 84 -2.36 -10.79 14.76
CA ILE A 84 -3.39 -11.82 14.95
C ILE A 84 -3.19 -12.57 16.27
N ILE A 85 -1.99 -13.10 16.50
CA ILE A 85 -1.67 -13.88 17.71
C ILE A 85 -1.86 -13.02 18.95
N LEU A 86 -1.29 -11.81 18.98
CA LEU A 86 -1.44 -10.90 20.12
C LEU A 86 -2.89 -10.44 20.28
N GLY A 87 -3.59 -10.14 19.19
CA GLY A 87 -5.00 -9.74 19.23
C GLY A 87 -5.88 -10.82 19.87
N PHE A 88 -5.75 -12.08 19.44
CA PHE A 88 -6.50 -13.19 20.04
C PHE A 88 -6.13 -13.41 21.51
N LEU A 89 -4.83 -13.30 21.85
CA LEU A 89 -4.39 -13.42 23.24
C LEU A 89 -5.01 -12.32 24.13
N ILE A 90 -4.98 -11.07 23.69
CA ILE A 90 -5.55 -9.93 24.42
C ILE A 90 -7.06 -10.11 24.60
N VAL A 91 -7.77 -10.52 23.55
CA VAL A 91 -9.22 -10.78 23.59
C VAL A 91 -9.56 -11.95 24.52
N GLY A 92 -8.74 -13.01 24.51
CA GLY A 92 -8.89 -14.15 25.43
C GLY A 92 -8.70 -13.76 26.89
N LEU A 93 -7.80 -12.81 27.16
CA LEU A 93 -7.53 -12.26 28.49
C LEU A 93 -8.51 -11.16 28.91
N LYS A 94 -9.48 -10.77 28.06
CA LYS A 94 -10.43 -9.67 28.29
C LYS A 94 -9.75 -8.31 28.52
N LEU A 95 -8.63 -8.07 27.83
CA LEU A 95 -7.83 -6.84 27.95
C LEU A 95 -8.05 -5.88 26.77
N GLU A 96 -8.96 -6.20 25.85
CA GLU A 96 -9.20 -5.42 24.63
C GLU A 96 -9.53 -3.96 24.90
N GLU A 97 -10.32 -3.66 25.93
CA GLU A 97 -10.73 -2.28 26.28
C GLU A 97 -9.55 -1.39 26.68
N TYR A 98 -8.49 -1.97 27.25
CA TYR A 98 -7.28 -1.25 27.66
C TYR A 98 -6.28 -1.07 26.52
N ILE A 99 -6.16 -2.05 25.63
CA ILE A 99 -5.16 -2.04 24.55
C ILE A 99 -5.70 -1.37 23.28
N GLN A 100 -7.01 -1.43 23.03
CA GLN A 100 -7.64 -0.85 21.84
C GLN A 100 -7.31 0.65 21.64
N PRO A 101 -7.33 1.52 22.68
CA PRO A 101 -6.92 2.92 22.53
C PRO A 101 -5.45 3.08 22.14
N VAL A 102 -4.57 2.22 22.67
CA VAL A 102 -3.13 2.25 22.32
C VAL A 102 -2.93 1.82 20.88
N ALA A 103 -3.55 0.71 20.48
CA ALA A 103 -3.53 0.22 19.10
C ALA A 103 -4.10 1.27 18.13
N SER A 104 -5.14 2.02 18.53
CA SER A 104 -5.75 3.03 17.68
C SER A 104 -4.84 4.22 17.41
N ILE A 105 -4.13 4.69 18.44
CA ILE A 105 -3.13 5.75 18.30
C ILE A 105 -1.99 5.28 17.41
N LEU A 106 -1.47 4.07 17.63
CA LEU A 106 -0.34 3.53 16.88
C LEU A 106 -0.63 3.40 15.39
N PHE A 107 -1.81 2.92 14.98
CA PHE A 107 -2.13 2.79 13.55
C PHE A 107 -2.38 4.15 12.87
N THR A 108 -2.72 5.19 13.63
CA THR A 108 -2.99 6.53 13.08
C THR A 108 -1.70 7.26 12.67
N ILE A 109 -0.56 6.86 13.23
CA ILE A 109 0.74 7.43 12.88
C ILE A 109 1.14 6.98 11.46
N PRO A 110 1.38 7.90 10.52
CA PRO A 110 1.80 7.51 9.18
C PRO A 110 3.19 6.88 9.20
N THR A 111 3.35 5.70 8.61
CA THR A 111 4.63 4.96 8.57
C THR A 111 5.78 5.79 8.01
N VAL A 112 5.51 6.69 7.06
CA VAL A 112 6.53 7.58 6.47
C VAL A 112 7.19 8.47 7.52
N ALA A 113 6.46 8.90 8.55
CA ALA A 113 7.01 9.69 9.65
C ALA A 113 7.95 8.89 10.57
N LEU A 114 7.83 7.56 10.57
CA LEU A 114 8.68 6.66 11.36
C LEU A 114 9.98 6.30 10.64
N VAL A 115 10.11 6.58 9.33
CA VAL A 115 11.30 6.22 8.54
C VAL A 115 12.60 6.73 9.17
N PRO A 116 12.72 8.01 9.61
CA PRO A 116 13.95 8.49 10.25
C PRO A 116 14.26 7.75 11.56
N LEU A 117 13.24 7.45 12.37
CA LEU A 117 13.41 6.70 13.62
C LEU A 117 13.86 5.26 13.34
N LEU A 118 13.30 4.63 12.30
CA LEU A 118 13.68 3.28 11.90
C LEU A 118 15.13 3.24 11.43
N ILE A 119 15.56 4.23 10.66
CA ILE A 119 16.97 4.39 10.27
C ILE A 119 17.87 4.50 11.50
N LEU A 120 17.44 5.20 12.56
CA LEU A 120 18.21 5.29 13.81
C LEU A 120 18.27 3.97 14.59
N TRP A 121 17.21 3.15 14.54
CA TRP A 121 17.13 1.88 15.28
C TRP A 121 17.83 0.71 14.60
N VAL A 122 17.58 0.51 13.31
CA VAL A 122 18.07 -0.64 12.53
C VAL A 122 19.13 -0.25 11.49
N GLY A 123 19.43 1.04 11.32
CA GLY A 123 20.41 1.52 10.35
C GLY A 123 19.84 1.64 8.93
N LEU A 124 20.73 1.97 7.97
CA LEU A 124 20.45 1.96 6.53
C LEU A 124 20.69 0.57 5.91
N ASP A 125 20.29 -0.49 6.61
CA ASP A 125 20.41 -1.83 6.04
C ASP A 125 19.34 -2.05 4.95
N PRO A 126 19.72 -2.41 3.71
CA PRO A 126 18.79 -2.52 2.58
C PRO A 126 17.79 -3.68 2.70
N ILE A 127 18.01 -4.60 3.63
CA ILE A 127 17.16 -5.76 3.90
C ILE A 127 16.31 -5.50 5.15
N VAL A 128 16.94 -5.15 6.27
CA VAL A 128 16.26 -5.03 7.57
C VAL A 128 15.32 -3.83 7.58
N LEU A 129 15.74 -2.67 7.06
CA LEU A 129 14.94 -1.44 7.13
C LEU A 129 13.55 -1.59 6.46
N PRO A 130 13.43 -2.08 5.20
CA PRO A 130 12.12 -2.27 4.56
C PRO A 130 11.25 -3.34 5.25
N ILE A 131 11.87 -4.40 5.78
CA ILE A 131 11.14 -5.47 6.50
C ILE A 131 10.57 -4.91 7.80
N THR A 132 11.37 -4.21 8.61
CA THR A 132 10.92 -3.60 9.87
C THR A 132 9.88 -2.51 9.61
N ALA A 133 10.05 -1.68 8.59
CA ALA A 133 9.05 -0.68 8.20
C ALA A 133 7.71 -1.33 7.83
N SER A 134 7.74 -2.40 7.03
CA SER A 134 6.53 -3.12 6.62
C SER A 134 5.86 -3.85 7.79
N PHE A 135 6.65 -4.39 8.72
CA PHE A 135 6.18 -4.98 9.97
C PHE A 135 5.43 -3.94 10.82
N ILE A 136 6.05 -2.79 11.11
CA ILE A 136 5.44 -1.73 11.92
C ILE A 136 4.21 -1.14 11.23
N CYS A 137 4.21 -1.05 9.90
CA CYS A 137 3.04 -0.58 9.15
C CYS A 137 1.86 -1.54 9.23
N SER A 138 2.12 -2.85 9.30
CA SER A 138 1.07 -3.89 9.21
C SER A 138 0.56 -4.33 10.57
N PHE A 139 1.41 -4.34 11.60
CA PHE A 139 1.08 -4.86 12.92
C PHE A 139 -0.07 -4.10 13.62
N PRO A 140 0.00 -2.76 13.84
CA PRO A 140 -1.04 -2.02 14.55
C PRO A 140 -2.44 -2.09 13.92
N PRO A 141 -2.64 -1.91 12.58
CA PRO A 141 -3.97 -1.99 12.01
C PRO A 141 -4.56 -3.40 12.09
N ILE A 142 -3.73 -4.45 11.96
CA ILE A 142 -4.19 -5.84 12.08
C ILE A 142 -4.58 -6.14 13.53
N LEU A 143 -3.74 -5.75 14.49
CA LEU A 143 -4.06 -5.86 15.92
C LEU A 143 -5.38 -5.14 16.23
N TYR A 144 -5.52 -3.88 15.80
CA TYR A 144 -6.73 -3.10 16.01
C TYR A 144 -7.97 -3.76 15.37
N GLY A 145 -7.84 -4.34 14.18
CA GLY A 145 -8.92 -5.10 13.53
C GLY A 145 -9.38 -6.29 14.37
N VAL A 146 -8.45 -7.08 14.90
CA VAL A 146 -8.77 -8.25 15.75
C VAL A 146 -9.42 -7.83 17.07
N LEU A 147 -8.93 -6.77 17.72
CA LEU A 147 -9.53 -6.25 18.95
C LEU A 147 -10.97 -5.76 18.73
N ASN A 148 -11.29 -5.26 17.54
CA ASN A 148 -12.64 -4.81 17.19
C ASN A 148 -13.58 -5.92 16.71
N ALA A 149 -13.06 -7.11 16.43
CA ALA A 149 -13.84 -8.19 15.81
C ALA A 149 -15.09 -8.56 16.61
N ARG A 150 -15.05 -8.47 17.94
CA ARG A 150 -16.20 -8.73 18.83
C ARG A 150 -17.40 -7.82 18.60
N ARG A 151 -17.21 -6.60 18.07
CA ARG A 151 -18.31 -5.67 17.78
C ARG A 151 -18.98 -5.97 16.43
N THR A 152 -18.30 -6.76 15.59
CA THR A 152 -18.75 -7.11 14.23
C THR A 152 -19.26 -8.53 14.10
N VAL A 153 -18.87 -9.44 15.00
CA VAL A 153 -19.35 -10.84 15.02
C VAL A 153 -20.50 -10.95 16.00
N ASP A 154 -21.67 -11.32 15.50
CA ASP A 154 -22.85 -11.61 16.32
C ASP A 154 -22.59 -12.85 17.18
N LEU A 155 -22.93 -12.80 18.46
CA LEU A 155 -22.70 -13.92 19.40
C LEU A 155 -23.46 -15.17 18.98
N ASP A 156 -24.60 -15.00 18.32
CA ASP A 156 -25.43 -16.08 17.76
C ASP A 156 -24.64 -16.92 16.74
N GLN A 157 -23.74 -16.30 15.95
CA GLN A 157 -22.93 -17.03 14.97
C GLN A 157 -21.86 -17.92 15.64
N VAL A 158 -21.37 -17.51 16.81
CA VAL A 158 -20.41 -18.30 17.58
C VAL A 158 -21.11 -19.47 18.28
N GLU A 159 -22.34 -19.26 18.78
CA GLU A 159 -23.13 -20.30 19.43
C GLU A 159 -23.54 -21.43 18.47
N VAL A 160 -23.91 -21.09 17.24
CA VAL A 160 -24.19 -22.08 16.17
C VAL A 160 -22.95 -22.89 15.81
N ALA A 161 -21.77 -22.26 15.78
CA ALA A 161 -20.52 -22.97 15.47
C ALA A 161 -20.09 -23.95 16.58
N LEU A 162 -20.50 -23.71 17.83
CA LEU A 162 -20.21 -24.57 18.97
C LEU A 162 -21.24 -25.69 19.19
N THR A 163 -22.40 -25.63 18.52
CA THR A 163 -23.48 -26.63 18.62
C THR A 163 -23.45 -27.69 17.51
N LEU A 164 -22.60 -27.53 16.49
CA LEU A 164 -22.30 -28.53 15.45
C LEU A 164 -21.08 -29.39 15.83
#